data_AF-A0A2P4X6Q0-F1
#
_entry.id   AF-A0A2P4X6Q0-F1
#
_cell.length_a   1.000
_cell.length_b   1.000
_cell.length_c   1.000
_cell.angle_alpha   90.00
_cell.angle_beta   90.00
_cell.angle_gamma   90.00
#
_symmetry.space_group_name_H-M   'P 1'
#
loop_
_entity.id
_entity.type
_entity.pdbx_description
1 polymer ?
#
loop_
_entity_poly.entity_id
_entity_poly.type
_entity_poly.pdbx_seq_one_letter_code
_entity_poly.pdbx_strand_id
1 'polypeptide(L)'
;MGKNRHSKDRLFITQTEHKYLYGGKKQEIRRAYKRHLFDLEAVVPYVKEHEINPITGKPLALKELIQLHFSKNSQGEYFCPVTYKIFTDNTKIAAIATTGNVFCYEAIEELNIKPKNWTDLISGAKFKRKDIVILQDPQDFSNREIENFEHLRRAKASDNNDHAQTAARNIRTNAATDRILQE
;
A
#
# COMPACT_ATOMS: atom_id res chain seq x y z
N MET A 1 -2.99 25.35 26.42
CA MET A 1 -3.05 25.10 24.97
C MET A 1 -2.78 23.62 24.74
N GLY A 2 -3.84 22.87 24.40
CA GLY A 2 -3.83 21.40 24.36
C GLY A 2 -3.15 20.85 23.12
N LYS A 3 -2.29 19.84 23.32
CA LYS A 3 -1.52 19.15 22.29
C LYS A 3 -2.45 18.39 21.34
N ASN A 4 -2.26 18.58 20.03
CA ASN A 4 -2.94 17.84 18.98
C ASN A 4 -2.74 16.33 19.17
N ARG A 5 -3.82 15.66 19.59
CA ARG A 5 -3.88 14.21 19.74
C ARG A 5 -4.17 13.63 18.35
N HIS A 6 -3.11 13.38 17.59
CA HIS A 6 -3.18 12.75 16.27
C HIS A 6 -3.72 11.33 16.44
N SER A 7 -4.91 11.06 15.92
CA SER A 7 -5.57 9.75 15.94
C SER A 7 -4.92 8.88 14.87
N LYS A 8 -3.84 8.20 15.24
CA LYS A 8 -3.11 7.28 14.37
C LYS A 8 -3.97 6.09 13.97
N ASP A 9 -3.78 5.69 12.71
CA ASP A 9 -4.04 4.38 12.10
C ASP A 9 -5.36 4.21 11.35
N ARG A 10 -5.30 4.59 10.06
CA ARG A 10 -6.23 4.17 9.01
C ARG A 10 -5.40 3.82 7.79
N LEU A 11 -5.11 2.54 7.60
CA LEU A 11 -4.39 2.00 6.43
C LEU A 11 -5.40 1.78 5.28
N PHE A 12 -4.98 1.76 4.00
CA PHE A 12 -5.91 1.54 2.88
C PHE A 12 -5.43 0.49 1.84
N ILE A 13 -6.35 -0.16 1.10
CA ILE A 13 -6.07 -1.17 0.03
C ILE A 13 -6.73 -0.79 -1.31
N THR A 14 -6.18 -1.12 -2.48
CA THR A 14 -6.75 -0.76 -3.79
C THR A 14 -7.84 -1.74 -4.32
N GLN A 15 -8.89 -1.23 -4.99
CA GLN A 15 -10.05 -1.98 -5.54
C GLN A 15 -9.97 -2.29 -7.05
N THR A 16 -9.14 -1.61 -7.84
CA THR A 16 -9.11 -1.85 -9.29
C THR A 16 -8.22 -3.01 -9.62
N GLU A 17 -8.85 -4.19 -9.69
CA GLU A 17 -8.30 -5.37 -10.32
C GLU A 17 -9.40 -6.48 -10.45
N HIS A 18 -10.64 -6.11 -10.84
CA HIS A 18 -11.77 -7.05 -11.06
C HIS A 18 -12.16 -7.27 -12.54
N LYS A 19 -11.46 -6.68 -13.52
CA LYS A 19 -11.90 -6.71 -14.93
C LYS A 19 -11.13 -7.68 -15.86
N TYR A 20 -10.01 -8.26 -15.45
CA TYR A 20 -9.10 -8.97 -16.38
C TYR A 20 -8.94 -10.50 -16.14
N LEU A 21 -9.87 -11.13 -15.43
CA LEU A 21 -9.78 -12.51 -14.92
C LEU A 21 -9.88 -13.66 -15.95
N TYR A 22 -10.00 -13.42 -17.26
CA TYR A 22 -10.29 -14.48 -18.25
C TYR A 22 -9.28 -14.63 -19.42
N GLY A 23 -8.08 -14.06 -19.32
CA GLY A 23 -6.98 -14.28 -20.28
C GLY A 23 -5.79 -14.97 -19.61
N GLY A 24 -5.43 -16.18 -20.03
CA GLY A 24 -4.59 -17.12 -19.29
C GLY A 24 -3.18 -16.65 -18.87
N LYS A 25 -2.87 -16.85 -17.58
CA LYS A 25 -1.58 -17.26 -16.98
C LYS A 25 -1.68 -17.23 -15.44
N LYS A 26 -2.22 -18.32 -14.85
CA LYS A 26 -2.61 -18.39 -13.41
C LYS A 26 -1.49 -18.09 -12.40
N GLN A 27 -0.23 -18.35 -12.74
CA GLN A 27 0.89 -18.24 -11.80
C GLN A 27 1.50 -16.83 -11.77
N GLU A 28 1.58 -16.17 -12.93
CA GLU A 28 2.06 -14.79 -13.08
C GLU A 28 1.04 -13.78 -12.52
N ILE A 29 -0.26 -14.05 -12.68
CA ILE A 29 -1.36 -13.24 -12.14
C ILE A 29 -1.38 -13.24 -10.60
N ARG A 30 -1.02 -14.36 -9.95
CA ARG A 30 -0.93 -14.41 -8.48
C ARG A 30 0.16 -13.50 -7.91
N ARG A 31 1.26 -13.29 -8.64
CA ARG A 31 2.35 -12.36 -8.28
C ARG A 31 1.97 -10.90 -8.50
N ALA A 32 1.16 -10.61 -9.53
CA ALA A 32 0.91 -9.24 -10.00
C ALA A 32 -0.06 -8.41 -9.13
N TYR A 33 -0.78 -9.05 -8.20
CA TYR A 33 -1.87 -8.46 -7.40
C TYR A 33 -1.51 -8.40 -5.91
N LYS A 34 -0.23 -8.10 -5.65
CA LYS A 34 0.25 -7.85 -4.29
C LYS A 34 -0.38 -6.53 -3.82
N ARG A 35 -1.29 -6.63 -2.86
CA ARG A 35 -1.98 -5.47 -2.27
C ARG A 35 -1.03 -4.85 -1.26
N HIS A 36 -0.69 -3.59 -1.48
CA HIS A 36 0.25 -2.86 -0.65
C HIS A 36 -0.49 -2.02 0.39
N LEU A 37 0.08 -1.96 1.58
CA LEU A 37 -0.37 -1.12 2.66
C LEU A 37 0.24 0.26 2.51
N PHE A 38 -0.61 1.29 2.59
CA PHE A 38 -0.18 2.67 2.54
C PHE A 38 -0.72 3.46 3.72
N ASP A 39 0.10 4.40 4.19
CA ASP A 39 -0.35 5.46 5.07
C ASP A 39 -1.18 6.48 4.27
N LEU A 40 -2.32 6.89 4.82
CA LEU A 40 -3.26 7.81 4.19
C LEU A 40 -2.59 9.15 3.85
N GLU A 41 -1.80 9.69 4.79
CA GLU A 41 -1.17 11.01 4.65
C GLU A 41 -0.11 11.02 3.55
N ALA A 42 0.52 9.87 3.30
CA ALA A 42 1.52 9.72 2.25
C ALA A 42 0.89 9.40 0.88
N VAL A 43 -0.11 8.51 0.85
CA VAL A 43 -0.66 8.00 -0.42
C VAL A 43 -1.60 8.99 -1.10
N VAL A 44 -2.38 9.76 -0.33
CA VAL A 44 -3.33 10.72 -0.90
C VAL A 44 -2.64 11.82 -1.73
N PRO A 45 -1.61 12.53 -1.24
CA PRO A 45 -0.92 13.52 -2.06
C PRO A 45 -0.24 12.87 -3.27
N TYR A 46 0.41 11.71 -3.09
CA TYR A 46 1.11 11.01 -4.15
C TYR A 46 0.18 10.58 -5.31
N VAL A 47 -0.98 10.00 -4.97
CA VAL A 47 -1.97 9.57 -5.97
C VAL A 47 -2.65 10.78 -6.64
N LYS A 48 -2.83 11.90 -5.93
CA LYS A 48 -3.35 13.13 -6.54
C LYS A 48 -2.39 13.76 -7.54
N GLU A 49 -1.09 13.68 -7.27
CA GLU A 49 -0.06 14.31 -8.10
C GLU A 49 0.29 13.45 -9.32
N HIS A 50 0.35 12.13 -9.15
CA HIS A 50 0.87 11.24 -10.19
C HIS A 50 -0.12 10.20 -10.72
N GLU A 51 -1.30 10.03 -10.09
CA GLU A 51 -2.34 9.05 -10.48
C GLU A 51 -1.83 7.59 -10.61
N ILE A 52 -0.74 7.27 -9.92
CA ILE A 52 -0.09 5.96 -9.96
C ILE A 52 0.15 5.40 -8.56
N ASN A 53 0.30 4.09 -8.50
CA ASN A 53 0.67 3.37 -7.30
C ASN A 53 2.18 3.58 -7.00
N PRO A 54 2.57 4.06 -5.81
CA PRO A 54 3.97 4.36 -5.47
C PRO A 54 4.89 3.15 -5.40
N ILE A 55 4.34 1.93 -5.36
CA ILE A 55 5.11 0.70 -5.31
C ILE A 55 5.20 0.04 -6.67
N THR A 56 4.07 -0.09 -7.36
CA THR A 56 4.02 -0.85 -8.62
C THR A 56 4.12 0.00 -9.89
N GLY A 57 3.96 1.33 -9.77
CA GLY A 57 3.92 2.24 -10.92
C GLY A 57 2.67 2.10 -11.80
N LYS A 58 1.72 1.22 -11.45
CA LYS A 58 0.46 1.04 -12.17
C LYS A 58 -0.51 2.20 -11.89
N PRO A 59 -1.43 2.54 -12.81
CA PRO A 59 -2.47 3.54 -12.57
C PRO A 59 -3.30 3.19 -11.32
N LEU A 60 -3.56 4.19 -10.47
CA LEU A 60 -4.30 4.04 -9.23
C LEU A 60 -5.18 5.26 -8.99
N ALA A 61 -6.49 5.06 -8.86
CA ALA A 61 -7.42 6.12 -8.49
C ALA A 61 -7.69 6.17 -6.98
N LEU A 62 -7.93 7.35 -6.41
CA LEU A 62 -8.25 7.50 -4.98
C LEU A 62 -9.47 6.68 -4.54
N LYS A 63 -10.48 6.53 -5.41
CA LYS A 63 -11.70 5.76 -5.13
C LYS A 63 -11.43 4.28 -4.88
N GLU A 64 -10.28 3.81 -5.33
CA GLU A 64 -9.89 2.43 -5.19
C GLU A 64 -9.31 2.15 -3.81
N LEU A 65 -8.88 3.18 -3.08
CA LEU A 65 -8.36 3.05 -1.71
C LEU A 65 -9.51 2.70 -0.75
N ILE A 66 -9.41 1.55 -0.13
CA ILE A 66 -10.33 0.96 0.84
C ILE A 66 -9.81 1.29 2.22
N GLN A 67 -10.56 2.04 3.02
CA GLN A 67 -10.18 2.33 4.41
C GLN A 67 -10.18 1.05 5.26
N LEU A 68 -9.11 0.84 6.02
CA LEU A 68 -9.01 -0.25 6.99
C LEU A 68 -9.42 0.22 8.38
N HIS A 69 -10.22 -0.62 9.05
CA HIS A 69 -10.74 -0.40 10.39
C HIS A 69 -10.14 -1.43 11.34
N PHE A 70 -9.22 -0.95 12.18
CA PHE A 70 -8.59 -1.74 13.23
C PHE A 70 -9.30 -1.52 14.56
N SER A 71 -9.47 -2.59 15.32
CA SER A 71 -10.01 -2.52 16.68
C SER A 71 -8.87 -2.30 17.69
N LYS A 72 -9.03 -1.32 18.58
CA LYS A 72 -8.07 -0.99 19.64
C LYS A 72 -8.65 -1.33 21.01
N ASN A 73 -7.84 -1.95 21.86
CA ASN A 73 -8.23 -2.21 23.24
C ASN A 73 -8.09 -0.93 24.10
N SER A 74 -8.46 -1.00 25.38
CA SER A 74 -8.33 0.13 26.32
C SER A 74 -6.87 0.56 26.58
N GLN A 75 -5.90 -0.32 26.31
CA GLN A 75 -4.46 -0.04 26.39
C GLN A 75 -3.89 0.57 25.09
N GLY A 76 -4.71 0.70 24.04
CA GLY A 76 -4.31 1.24 22.74
C GLY A 76 -3.66 0.23 21.80
N GLU A 77 -3.61 -1.05 22.17
CA GLU A 77 -3.07 -2.13 21.33
C GLU A 77 -4.11 -2.64 20.35
N TYR A 78 -3.63 -3.06 19.18
CA TYR A 78 -4.48 -3.64 18.16
C TYR A 78 -4.84 -5.08 18.46
N PHE A 79 -6.11 -5.40 18.26
CA PHE A 79 -6.59 -6.76 18.48
C PHE A 79 -7.64 -7.16 17.46
N CYS A 80 -7.79 -8.47 17.30
CA CYS A 80 -8.86 -9.06 16.51
C CYS A 80 -10.18 -8.98 17.28
N PRO A 81 -11.23 -8.34 16.72
CA PRO A 81 -12.51 -8.17 17.41
C PRO A 81 -13.28 -9.47 17.67
N VAL A 82 -12.90 -10.57 17.01
CA VAL A 82 -13.58 -11.87 17.13
C VAL A 82 -12.86 -12.81 18.08
N THR A 83 -11.53 -12.93 17.94
CA THR A 83 -10.73 -13.84 18.77
C THR A 83 -10.17 -13.17 20.01
N TYR A 84 -10.31 -11.84 20.12
CA TYR A 84 -9.73 -11.00 21.17
C TYR A 84 -8.20 -11.11 21.31
N LYS A 85 -7.52 -11.72 20.33
CA LYS A 85 -6.06 -11.84 20.30
C LYS A 85 -5.45 -10.52 19.83
N ILE A 86 -4.41 -10.08 20.53
CA ILE A 86 -3.60 -8.92 20.15
C ILE A 86 -2.80 -9.27 18.89
N PHE A 87 -2.72 -8.32 17.95
CA PHE A 87 -1.90 -8.48 16.75
C PHE A 87 -0.42 -8.35 17.11
N THR A 88 0.37 -9.33 16.69
CA THR A 88 1.83 -9.36 16.83
C THR A 88 2.49 -9.57 15.47
N ASP A 89 3.81 -9.42 15.39
CA ASP A 89 4.60 -9.62 14.16
C ASP A 89 4.48 -11.05 13.58
N ASN A 90 4.11 -12.02 14.43
CA ASN A 90 3.90 -13.42 14.06
C ASN A 90 2.43 -13.76 13.83
N THR A 91 1.53 -12.79 13.89
CA THR A 91 0.10 -13.02 13.63
C THR A 91 -0.19 -12.86 12.14
N LYS A 92 -0.91 -13.82 11.56
CA LYS A 92 -1.43 -13.67 10.21
C LYS A 92 -2.69 -12.81 10.24
N ILE A 93 -2.63 -11.65 9.60
CA ILE A 93 -3.66 -10.61 9.64
C ILE A 93 -4.27 -10.48 8.25
N ALA A 94 -5.60 -10.39 8.20
CA ALA A 94 -6.32 -10.19 6.96
C ALA A 94 -7.49 -9.22 7.14
N ALA A 95 -7.79 -8.48 6.09
CA ALA A 95 -8.89 -7.54 6.01
C ALA A 95 -9.92 -7.97 4.99
N ILE A 96 -11.17 -7.55 5.19
CA ILE A 96 -12.22 -7.70 4.20
C ILE A 96 -12.32 -6.42 3.38
N ALA A 97 -12.06 -6.51 2.08
CA ALA A 97 -11.98 -5.36 1.17
C ALA A 97 -13.30 -4.58 1.02
N THR A 98 -14.45 -5.22 1.28
CA THR A 98 -15.76 -4.55 1.15
C THR A 98 -16.06 -3.64 2.33
N THR A 99 -15.65 -4.02 3.54
CA THR A 99 -15.97 -3.32 4.79
C THR A 99 -14.78 -2.59 5.40
N GLY A 100 -13.57 -3.00 5.04
CA GLY A 100 -12.33 -2.51 5.64
C GLY A 100 -11.98 -3.17 6.97
N ASN A 101 -12.83 -4.03 7.52
CA ASN A 101 -12.61 -4.59 8.85
C ASN A 101 -11.43 -5.56 8.84
N VAL A 102 -10.58 -5.46 9.87
CA VAL A 102 -9.36 -6.25 10.02
C VAL A 102 -9.53 -7.32 11.09
N PHE A 103 -9.11 -8.54 10.77
CA PHE A 103 -9.26 -9.74 11.58
C PHE A 103 -7.97 -10.58 11.61
N CYS A 104 -7.87 -11.47 12.60
CA CYS A 104 -6.98 -12.62 12.50
C CYS A 104 -7.42 -13.52 11.34
N TYR A 105 -6.48 -14.00 10.54
CA TYR A 105 -6.77 -14.93 9.46
C TYR A 105 -7.41 -16.23 9.97
N GLU A 106 -7.02 -16.69 11.17
CA GLU A 106 -7.62 -17.83 11.88
C GLU A 106 -9.15 -17.66 12.05
N ALA A 107 -9.60 -16.45 12.41
CA ALA A 107 -11.03 -16.17 12.60
C ALA A 107 -11.80 -16.29 11.27
N ILE A 108 -11.23 -15.72 10.20
CA ILE A 108 -11.81 -15.81 8.86
C ILE A 108 -11.81 -17.26 8.37
N GLU A 109 -10.74 -18.02 8.65
CA GLU A 109 -10.63 -19.40 8.24
C GLU A 109 -11.69 -20.28 8.90
N GLU A 110 -11.81 -20.22 10.23
CA GLU A 110 -12.75 -21.04 11.00
C GLU A 110 -14.21 -20.63 10.81
N LEU A 111 -14.52 -19.34 10.74
CA LEU A 111 -15.90 -18.85 10.75
C LEU A 111 -16.45 -18.51 9.37
N ASN A 112 -15.59 -18.20 8.40
CA ASN A 112 -16.02 -17.86 7.04
C ASN A 112 -15.66 -18.94 6.03
N ILE A 113 -14.37 -19.33 5.94
CA ILE A 113 -13.88 -20.20 4.86
C ILE A 113 -14.38 -21.63 5.03
N LYS A 114 -14.19 -22.24 6.20
CA LYS A 114 -14.62 -23.62 6.47
C LYS A 114 -16.14 -23.78 6.44
N PRO A 115 -16.95 -22.90 7.07
CA PRO A 115 -18.41 -23.02 7.05
C PRO A 115 -19.03 -22.51 5.74
N LYS A 116 -18.22 -21.98 4.81
CA LYS A 116 -18.66 -21.29 3.59
C LYS A 116 -19.61 -20.12 3.86
N ASN A 117 -19.45 -19.48 5.02
CA ASN A 117 -20.21 -18.30 5.39
C ASN A 117 -19.48 -17.04 4.91
N TRP A 118 -20.02 -16.35 3.90
CA TRP A 118 -19.38 -15.19 3.28
C TRP A 118 -19.97 -13.85 3.76
N THR A 119 -20.08 -13.71 5.08
CA THR A 119 -20.57 -12.50 5.75
C THR A 119 -19.52 -11.97 6.71
N ASP A 120 -19.26 -10.67 6.66
CA ASP A 120 -18.35 -10.00 7.57
C ASP A 120 -18.79 -10.22 9.03
N LEU A 121 -17.85 -10.57 9.90
CA LEU A 121 -18.12 -11.05 11.25
C LEU A 121 -18.57 -9.94 12.22
N ILE A 122 -18.43 -8.67 11.85
CA ILE A 122 -18.85 -7.51 12.67
C ILE A 122 -20.07 -6.85 12.06
N SER A 123 -19.99 -6.54 10.77
CA SER A 123 -21.00 -5.74 10.07
C SER A 123 -22.12 -6.58 9.44
N GLY A 124 -21.93 -7.89 9.28
CA GLY A 124 -22.88 -8.76 8.57
C GLY A 124 -22.94 -8.53 7.06
N ALA A 125 -22.10 -7.64 6.51
CA ALA A 125 -22.06 -7.36 5.07
C ALA A 125 -21.58 -8.59 4.28
N LYS A 126 -22.26 -8.91 3.18
CA LYS A 126 -21.84 -10.01 2.30
C LYS A 126 -20.55 -9.64 1.58
N PHE A 127 -19.60 -10.57 1.50
CA PHE A 127 -18.37 -10.42 0.72
C PHE A 127 -18.09 -11.69 -0.09
N LYS A 128 -17.06 -11.69 -0.93
CA LYS A 128 -16.62 -12.87 -1.68
C LYS A 128 -15.23 -13.29 -1.23
N ARG A 129 -14.85 -14.55 -1.44
CA ARG A 129 -13.50 -15.05 -1.11
C ARG A 129 -12.36 -14.16 -1.66
N LYS A 130 -12.53 -13.60 -2.86
CA LYS A 130 -11.58 -12.68 -3.51
C LYS A 130 -11.41 -11.32 -2.79
N ASP A 131 -12.34 -10.99 -1.91
CA ASP A 131 -12.33 -9.74 -1.15
C ASP A 131 -11.56 -9.91 0.17
N ILE A 132 -11.11 -11.11 0.52
CA ILE A 132 -10.19 -11.34 1.65
C ILE A 132 -8.80 -10.90 1.20
N VAL A 133 -8.22 -9.95 1.92
CA VAL A 133 -6.89 -9.43 1.66
C VAL A 133 -5.99 -9.75 2.82
N ILE A 134 -4.91 -10.48 2.56
CA ILE A 134 -3.89 -10.75 3.56
C ILE A 134 -3.01 -9.50 3.69
N LEU A 135 -2.97 -8.94 4.89
CA LEU A 135 -2.15 -7.75 5.21
C LEU A 135 -0.75 -8.15 5.66
N GLN A 136 -0.68 -9.21 6.46
CA GLN A 136 0.55 -9.71 7.04
C GLN A 136 0.49 -11.23 7.03
N ASP A 137 1.53 -11.83 6.48
CA ASP A 137 1.76 -13.27 6.54
C ASP A 137 3.19 -13.51 7.02
N PRO A 138 3.39 -13.96 8.26
CA PRO A 138 4.72 -14.26 8.81
C PRO A 138 5.48 -15.31 8.01
N GLN A 139 4.77 -16.15 7.25
CA GLN A 139 5.36 -17.22 6.44
C GLN A 139 5.67 -16.78 5.00
N ASP A 140 5.28 -15.57 4.59
CA ASP A 140 5.57 -15.04 3.25
C ASP A 140 6.84 -14.18 3.25
N PHE A 141 7.92 -14.76 2.72
CA PHE A 141 9.22 -14.08 2.59
C PHE A 141 9.30 -13.16 1.35
N SER A 142 8.27 -13.11 0.50
CA SER A 142 8.30 -12.33 -0.75
C SER A 142 8.28 -10.80 -0.54
N ASN A 143 7.99 -10.32 0.67
CA ASN A 143 7.94 -8.89 1.02
C ASN A 143 9.32 -8.22 1.19
N ARG A 144 10.42 -8.95 1.09
CA ARG A 144 11.78 -8.43 1.37
C ARG A 144 12.44 -7.67 0.21
N GLU A 145 11.83 -7.64 -0.97
CA GLU A 145 12.38 -6.98 -2.17
C GLU A 145 12.11 -5.46 -2.17
N ILE A 146 12.75 -4.73 -1.24
CA ILE A 146 12.62 -3.26 -1.11
C ILE A 146 13.19 -2.53 -2.34
N GLU A 147 14.13 -3.13 -3.05
CA GLU A 147 14.83 -2.51 -4.19
C GLU A 147 13.92 -2.25 -5.41
N ASN A 148 12.76 -2.90 -5.48
CA ASN A 148 11.85 -2.81 -6.63
C ASN A 148 10.79 -1.70 -6.51
N PHE A 149 10.82 -0.88 -5.46
CA PHE A 149 9.81 0.16 -5.27
C PHE A 149 10.01 1.36 -6.22
N GLU A 150 8.97 1.65 -7.01
CA GLU A 150 8.97 2.72 -8.02
C GLU A 150 9.27 4.11 -7.43
N HIS A 151 8.71 4.46 -6.26
CA HIS A 151 8.99 5.74 -5.61
C HIS A 151 10.47 5.91 -5.21
N LEU A 152 11.15 4.83 -4.79
CA LEU A 152 12.59 4.86 -4.51
C LEU A 152 13.41 4.99 -5.80
N ARG A 153 12.98 4.32 -6.87
CA ARG A 153 13.62 4.44 -8.19
C ARG A 153 13.49 5.86 -8.76
N ARG A 154 12.32 6.49 -8.60
CA ARG A 154 12.07 7.88 -9.01
C ARG A 154 12.85 8.88 -8.18
N ALA A 155 12.91 8.73 -6.85
CA ALA A 155 13.73 9.58 -5.99
C ALA A 155 15.22 9.51 -6.37
N LYS A 156 15.74 8.31 -6.63
CA LYS A 156 17.11 8.13 -7.14
C LYS A 156 17.31 8.75 -8.54
N ALA A 157 16.29 8.78 -9.38
CA ALA A 157 16.37 9.38 -10.72
C ALA A 157 16.33 10.92 -10.67
N SER A 158 15.57 11.53 -9.75
CA SER A 158 15.57 12.97 -9.53
C SER A 158 16.91 13.46 -8.97
N ASP A 159 17.51 12.75 -8.00
CA ASP A 159 18.82 13.11 -7.45
C ASP A 159 19.93 13.07 -8.52
N ASN A 160 19.86 12.11 -9.45
CA ASN A 160 20.79 12.04 -10.58
C ASN A 160 20.62 13.19 -11.59
N ASN A 161 19.40 13.71 -11.76
CA ASN A 161 19.14 14.85 -12.64
C ASN A 161 19.63 16.18 -12.02
N ASP A 162 19.54 16.33 -10.70
CA ASP A 162 20.11 17.49 -10.00
C ASP A 162 21.65 17.48 -10.04
N HIS A 163 22.28 16.30 -9.97
CA HIS A 163 23.71 16.17 -10.21
C HIS A 163 24.11 16.41 -11.68
N ALA A 164 23.27 16.03 -12.65
CA ALA A 164 23.51 16.33 -14.07
C ALA A 164 23.33 17.82 -14.40
N GLN A 165 22.35 18.51 -13.79
CA GLN A 165 22.18 19.97 -13.95
C GLN A 165 23.24 20.78 -13.21
N THR A 166 23.80 20.26 -12.12
CA THR A 166 24.95 20.88 -11.44
C THR A 166 26.25 20.64 -12.21
N ALA A 167 26.41 19.50 -12.90
CA ALA A 167 27.55 19.24 -13.77
C ALA A 167 27.59 20.18 -14.99
N ALA A 168 26.43 20.60 -15.51
CA ALA A 168 26.34 21.59 -16.59
C ALA A 168 26.68 23.04 -16.15
N ARG A 169 26.72 23.32 -14.84
CA ARG A 169 27.06 24.64 -14.28
C ARG A 169 28.50 24.77 -13.76
N ASN A 170 29.32 23.73 -13.89
CA ASN A 170 30.71 23.74 -13.42
C ASN A 170 31.74 24.05 -14.52
N ILE A 171 31.33 24.45 -15.72
CA ILE A 171 32.25 25.12 -16.64
C ILE A 171 32.34 26.58 -16.18
N ARG A 172 33.41 26.89 -15.46
CA ARG A 172 33.82 28.28 -15.22
C ARG A 172 34.26 28.87 -16.56
N THR A 173 33.36 29.54 -17.28
CA THR A 173 33.77 30.40 -18.39
C THR A 173 34.38 31.67 -17.80
N ASN A 174 35.61 31.95 -18.19
CA ASN A 174 36.28 33.22 -18.05
C ASN A 174 35.68 34.21 -19.07
N ALA A 175 35.55 35.49 -18.70
CA ALA A 175 34.87 36.53 -19.49
C ALA A 175 35.39 36.74 -20.93
N ALA A 176 36.51 36.13 -21.29
CA ALA A 176 37.06 36.12 -22.65
C ALA A 176 36.33 35.11 -23.57
N THR A 177 35.77 34.04 -23.02
CA THR A 177 35.21 32.90 -23.78
C THR A 177 33.77 33.18 -24.23
N ASP A 178 33.04 34.04 -23.52
CA ASP A 178 31.66 34.44 -23.89
C ASP A 178 31.61 35.37 -25.11
N ARG A 179 32.70 36.09 -25.43
CA ARG A 179 32.76 37.01 -26.59
C ARG A 179 33.02 36.32 -27.93
N ILE A 180 33.62 35.13 -27.91
CA ILE A 180 33.99 34.38 -29.13
C ILE A 180 32.79 33.58 -29.68
N LEU A 181 31.77 33.34 -28.85
CA LEU A 181 30.60 32.53 -29.21
C LEU A 181 29.41 33.34 -29.76
N GLN A 182 29.57 34.67 -29.94
CA GLN A 182 28.50 35.57 -30.42
C GLN A 182 28.79 36.23 -31.79
N GLU A 183 29.86 35.84 -32.47
CA GLU A 183 30.03 36.04 -33.93
C GLU A 183 29.82 34.70 -34.65
#